data_AF-A0A223KUN0-F1
#
_entry.id   AF-A0A223KUN0-F1
#
_cell.length_a   1.000
_cell.length_b   1.000
_cell.length_c   1.000
_cell.angle_alpha   90.00
_cell.angle_beta   90.00
_cell.angle_gamma   90.00
#
_symmetry.space_group_name_H-M   'P 1'
#
loop_
_entity.id
_entity.type
_entity.pdbx_description
1 polymer ?
#
loop_
_entity_poly.entity_id
_entity_poly.type
_entity_poly.pdbx_seq_one_letter_code
_entity_poly.pdbx_strand_id
1 'polypeptide(L)'
;MRIGNEETYPDCPIITRTVELGGLTKQQLIRRLQEYSILLNEYGERLLTDEKFMTSETKYSLRTIELTVAYLGFPEGATTPQIYKKASELGLELCPLELGPYLRLEYLDQPEGDSGTSLQQHQAPTGSMTIATEILTEDDNFPKGFYLRRINDELWLRGYIADDLHIWNPNDHFVFCLTKKL
;
A
#
# COMPACT_ATOMS: atom_id res chain seq x y z
N MET A 1 -20.51 -21.22 -12.45
CA MET A 1 -20.12 -20.53 -13.70
C MET A 1 -18.60 -20.55 -13.72
N ARG A 2 -17.98 -21.30 -14.64
CA ARG A 2 -16.52 -21.40 -14.71
C ARG A 2 -16.01 -20.09 -15.30
N ILE A 3 -15.27 -19.32 -14.51
CA ILE A 3 -14.59 -18.11 -15.00
C ILE A 3 -13.47 -18.61 -15.91
N GLY A 4 -13.62 -18.36 -17.21
CA GLY A 4 -12.64 -18.71 -18.22
C GLY A 4 -11.54 -17.66 -18.25
N ASN A 5 -10.29 -18.13 -18.29
CA ASN A 5 -9.04 -17.36 -18.29
C ASN A 5 -8.93 -16.36 -17.14
N GLU A 6 -8.30 -16.79 -16.04
CA GLU A 6 -7.79 -15.88 -15.01
C GLU A 6 -6.68 -15.01 -15.63
N GLU A 7 -7.08 -13.87 -16.19
CA GLU A 7 -6.18 -12.78 -16.56
C GLU A 7 -5.34 -12.41 -15.34
N THR A 8 -4.06 -12.77 -15.38
CA THR A 8 -3.07 -12.51 -14.32
C THR A 8 -1.98 -11.61 -14.90
N TYR A 9 -1.31 -10.86 -14.04
CA TYR A 9 -0.26 -9.95 -14.47
C TYR A 9 0.80 -10.69 -15.31
N PRO A 10 1.19 -10.18 -16.49
CA PRO A 10 0.96 -8.81 -16.97
C PRO A 10 -0.34 -8.56 -17.77
N ASP A 11 -1.11 -9.59 -18.08
CA ASP A 11 -2.27 -9.53 -18.96
C ASP A 11 -3.57 -9.39 -18.15
N CYS A 12 -3.64 -8.37 -17.29
CA CYS A 12 -4.79 -8.11 -16.41
C CYS A 12 -5.04 -6.59 -16.24
N PRO A 13 -6.20 -6.20 -15.68
CA PRO A 13 -6.44 -4.82 -15.28
C PRO A 13 -5.44 -4.36 -14.20
N ILE A 14 -4.81 -3.21 -14.45
CA ILE A 14 -3.84 -2.58 -13.53
C ILE A 14 -4.05 -1.07 -13.53
N ILE A 15 -3.68 -0.42 -12.44
CA ILE A 15 -3.58 1.05 -12.39
C ILE A 15 -2.12 1.42 -12.21
N THR A 16 -1.60 2.30 -13.07
CA THR A 16 -0.22 2.80 -12.93
C THR A 16 -0.23 4.26 -12.55
N ARG A 17 0.70 4.66 -11.68
CA ARG A 17 0.90 6.05 -11.26
C ARG A 17 2.39 6.39 -11.33
N THR A 18 2.70 7.64 -11.62
CA THR A 18 4.06 8.19 -11.42
C THR A 18 3.97 9.12 -10.22
N VAL A 19 4.73 8.83 -9.17
CA VAL A 19 4.71 9.58 -7.91
C VAL A 19 6.05 10.30 -7.75
N GLU A 20 6.03 11.57 -7.35
CA GLU A 20 7.24 12.31 -6.97
C GLU A 20 7.48 12.17 -5.46
N LEU A 21 8.67 11.67 -5.10
CA LEU A 21 9.09 11.46 -3.72
C LEU A 21 10.32 12.31 -3.40
N GLY A 22 10.65 12.36 -2.11
CA GLY A 22 11.84 13.02 -1.59
C GLY A 22 11.75 14.55 -1.57
N GLY A 23 12.81 15.19 -1.06
CA GLY A 23 12.90 16.64 -0.96
C GLY A 23 12.18 17.26 0.23
N LEU A 24 11.51 16.46 1.07
CA LEU A 24 10.95 16.88 2.35
C LEU A 24 11.57 16.07 3.48
N THR A 25 11.85 16.74 4.59
CA THR A 25 12.16 16.05 5.84
C THR A 25 10.91 15.36 6.38
N LYS A 26 11.08 14.38 7.26
CA LYS A 26 9.99 13.73 8.02
C LYS A 26 9.00 14.73 8.63
N GLN A 27 9.50 15.80 9.27
CA GLN A 27 8.63 16.82 9.87
C GLN A 27 7.83 17.62 8.83
N GLN A 28 8.46 17.97 7.70
CA GLN A 28 7.77 18.67 6.61
C GLN A 28 6.71 17.79 5.96
N LEU A 29 6.98 16.48 5.83
CA LEU A 29 6.04 15.51 5.28
C LEU A 29 4.81 15.33 6.18
N ILE A 30 5.00 15.21 7.50
CA ILE A 30 3.90 15.17 8.48
C ILE A 30 3.07 16.46 8.41
N ARG A 31 3.73 17.62 8.35
CA ARG A 31 3.03 18.90 8.22
C ARG A 31 2.20 18.98 6.94
N ARG A 32 2.71 18.49 5.80
CA ARG A 32 1.97 18.44 4.54
C ARG A 32 0.72 17.56 4.66
N LEU A 33 0.83 16.39 5.30
CA LEU A 33 -0.34 15.54 5.55
C LEU A 33 -1.43 16.29 6.34
N GLN A 34 -1.04 17.03 7.37
CA GLN A 34 -1.96 17.87 8.16
C GLN A 34 -2.58 19.01 7.35
N GLU A 35 -1.80 19.71 6.52
CA GLU A 35 -2.28 20.80 5.65
C GLU A 35 -3.35 20.31 4.66
N TYR A 36 -3.27 19.06 4.21
CA TYR A 36 -4.24 18.41 3.33
C TYR A 36 -5.37 17.67 4.08
N SER A 37 -5.47 17.85 5.40
CA SER A 37 -6.46 17.18 6.26
C SER A 37 -6.43 15.65 6.12
N ILE A 38 -5.26 15.08 5.85
CA ILE A 38 -5.06 13.63 5.82
C ILE A 38 -5.03 13.11 7.25
N LEU A 39 -5.89 12.14 7.52
CA LEU A 39 -5.97 11.49 8.83
C LEU A 39 -5.01 10.30 8.92
N LEU A 40 -4.45 10.13 10.11
CA LEU A 40 -3.59 9.00 10.49
C LEU A 40 -4.28 8.19 11.58
N ASN A 41 -4.06 6.88 11.61
CA ASN A 41 -4.28 6.09 12.82
C ASN A 41 -2.98 6.00 13.63
N GLU A 42 -3.07 5.50 14.86
CA GLU A 42 -1.91 5.31 15.75
C GLU A 42 -0.76 4.56 15.08
N TYR A 43 -1.06 3.53 14.29
CA TYR A 43 -0.04 2.77 13.54
C TYR A 43 0.65 3.59 12.44
N GLY A 44 -0.10 4.43 11.73
CA GLY A 44 0.47 5.34 10.73
C GLY A 44 1.38 6.39 11.38
N GLU A 45 0.97 6.92 12.54
CA GLU A 45 1.80 7.84 13.32
C GLU A 45 3.08 7.15 13.82
N ARG A 46 2.96 5.92 14.36
CA ARG A 46 4.10 5.13 14.82
C ARG A 46 5.11 4.89 13.69
N LEU A 47 4.66 4.54 12.49
CA LEU A 47 5.56 4.39 11.32
C LEU A 47 6.25 5.70 10.96
N LEU A 48 5.52 6.82 10.89
CA LEU A 48 6.10 8.11 10.48
C LEU A 48 7.10 8.66 11.49
N THR A 49 6.87 8.40 12.77
CA THR A 49 7.71 8.90 13.86
C THR A 49 8.88 7.99 14.19
N ASP A 50 8.86 6.73 13.75
CA ASP A 50 9.94 5.77 13.96
C ASP A 50 11.28 6.26 13.38
N GLU A 51 12.37 6.07 14.10
CA GLU A 51 13.71 6.52 13.68
C GLU A 51 14.19 5.85 12.38
N LYS A 52 13.73 4.63 12.09
CA LYS A 52 14.05 3.90 10.85
C LYS A 52 13.23 4.36 9.65
N PHE A 53 12.16 5.14 9.84
CA PHE A 53 11.49 5.78 8.70
C PHE A 53 12.37 6.89 8.15
N MET A 54 12.90 6.66 6.95
CA MET A 54 13.79 7.56 6.23
C MET A 54 13.09 8.27 5.09
N THR A 55 13.46 9.52 4.87
CA THR A 55 13.03 10.34 3.73
C THR A 55 14.22 10.65 2.84
N SER A 56 14.04 10.62 1.53
CA SER A 56 15.10 10.98 0.60
C SER A 56 15.29 12.49 0.53
N GLU A 57 16.54 12.97 0.59
CA GLU A 57 16.84 14.41 0.48
C GLU A 57 16.62 14.96 -0.94
N THR A 58 16.91 14.14 -1.95
CA THR A 58 16.76 14.52 -3.36
C THR A 58 15.42 14.03 -3.89
N LYS A 59 14.75 14.87 -4.68
CA LYS A 59 13.52 14.48 -5.36
C LYS A 59 13.78 13.45 -6.44
N TYR A 60 12.87 12.48 -6.55
CA TYR A 60 12.91 11.46 -7.59
C TYR A 60 11.49 10.98 -7.92
N SER A 61 11.32 10.39 -9.10
CA SER A 61 10.03 9.84 -9.51
C SER A 61 10.07 8.32 -9.55
N LEU A 62 9.04 7.69 -9.01
CA LEU A 62 8.79 6.25 -9.11
C LEU A 62 7.53 5.98 -9.91
N ARG A 63 7.57 4.91 -10.71
CA ARG A 63 6.37 4.35 -11.32
C ARG A 63 5.86 3.23 -10.44
N THR A 64 4.58 3.28 -10.11
CA THR A 64 3.91 2.25 -9.32
C THR A 64 2.87 1.54 -10.16
N ILE A 65 2.55 0.33 -9.72
CA ILE A 65 1.45 -0.48 -10.22
C ILE A 65 0.57 -0.87 -9.05
N GLU A 66 -0.74 -0.79 -9.25
CA GLU A 66 -1.76 -1.30 -8.35
C GLU A 66 -2.52 -2.43 -9.05
N LEU A 67 -2.64 -3.55 -8.36
CA LEU A 67 -3.40 -4.72 -8.79
C LEU A 67 -3.91 -5.48 -7.56
N THR A 68 -4.90 -6.35 -7.77
CA THR A 68 -5.43 -7.19 -6.70
C THR A 68 -4.56 -8.42 -6.47
N VAL A 69 -4.69 -9.05 -5.30
CA VAL A 69 -4.06 -10.34 -4.98
C VAL A 69 -4.43 -11.43 -5.99
N ALA A 70 -5.67 -11.45 -6.47
CA ALA A 70 -6.11 -12.36 -7.54
C ALA A 70 -5.34 -12.12 -8.85
N TYR A 71 -5.23 -10.87 -9.29
CA TYR A 71 -4.50 -10.52 -10.51
C TYR A 71 -2.99 -10.78 -10.40
N LEU A 72 -2.42 -10.81 -9.20
CA LEU A 72 -1.04 -11.25 -8.98
C LEU A 72 -0.86 -12.77 -9.20
N GLY A 73 -1.95 -13.54 -9.18
CA GLY A 73 -1.97 -14.99 -9.39
C GLY A 73 -2.49 -15.80 -8.20
N PHE A 74 -3.23 -15.19 -7.28
CA PHE A 74 -3.77 -15.83 -6.09
C PHE A 74 -5.29 -15.67 -5.99
N PRO A 75 -6.08 -16.43 -6.77
CA PRO A 75 -7.55 -16.30 -6.81
C PRO A 75 -8.24 -16.64 -5.48
N GLU A 76 -7.57 -17.38 -4.59
CA GLU A 76 -8.07 -17.75 -3.26
C GLU A 76 -7.43 -16.94 -2.12
N GLY A 77 -6.64 -15.91 -2.45
CA GLY A 77 -5.85 -15.15 -1.47
C GLY A 77 -4.46 -15.75 -1.19
N ALA A 78 -3.64 -15.00 -0.46
CA ALA A 78 -2.26 -15.38 -0.16
C ALA A 78 -1.69 -14.61 1.04
N THR A 79 -0.61 -15.13 1.64
CA THR A 79 0.12 -14.44 2.70
C THR A 79 1.07 -13.38 2.14
N THR A 80 1.48 -12.42 2.98
CA THR A 80 2.44 -11.37 2.58
C THR A 80 3.74 -11.95 1.96
N PRO A 81 4.39 -12.98 2.55
CA PRO A 81 5.57 -13.59 1.94
C PRO A 81 5.30 -14.20 0.54
N GLN A 82 4.14 -14.84 0.34
CA GLN A 82 3.75 -15.40 -0.95
C GLN A 82 3.53 -14.31 -2.00
N ILE A 83 2.83 -13.24 -1.63
CA ILE A 83 2.55 -12.07 -2.46
C ILE A 83 3.87 -11.43 -2.88
N TYR A 84 4.78 -11.14 -1.95
CA TYR A 84 6.04 -10.46 -2.24
C TYR A 84 6.96 -11.31 -3.11
N LYS A 85 7.04 -12.61 -2.84
CA LYS A 85 7.79 -13.55 -3.68
C LYS A 85 7.26 -13.56 -5.10
N LYS A 86 5.95 -13.66 -5.28
CA LYS A 86 5.32 -13.69 -6.61
C LYS A 86 5.51 -12.37 -7.36
N ALA A 87 5.39 -11.24 -6.68
CA ALA A 87 5.67 -9.91 -7.24
C ALA A 87 7.11 -9.84 -7.77
N SER A 88 8.08 -10.30 -6.98
CA SER A 88 9.49 -10.35 -7.39
C SER A 88 9.71 -11.25 -8.62
N GLU A 89 9.10 -12.44 -8.68
CA GLU A 89 9.15 -13.33 -9.84
C GLU A 89 8.57 -12.71 -11.12
N LEU A 90 7.63 -11.77 -10.96
CA LEU A 90 6.99 -11.02 -12.05
C LEU A 90 7.73 -9.71 -12.40
N GLY A 91 8.87 -9.42 -11.75
CA GLY A 91 9.65 -8.21 -11.99
C GLY A 91 9.03 -6.95 -11.37
N LEU A 92 8.25 -7.11 -10.31
CA LEU A 92 7.75 -6.03 -9.45
C LEU A 92 8.61 -5.93 -8.19
N GLU A 93 8.77 -4.72 -7.68
CA GLU A 93 9.60 -4.44 -6.51
C GLU A 93 8.78 -3.91 -5.33
N LEU A 94 9.28 -4.14 -4.12
CA LEU A 94 8.76 -3.46 -2.94
C LEU A 94 9.05 -1.96 -3.05
N CYS A 95 8.11 -1.17 -2.56
CA CYS A 95 8.19 0.27 -2.54
C CYS A 95 9.04 0.75 -1.35
N PRO A 96 9.70 1.92 -1.45
CA PRO A 96 10.23 2.58 -0.27
C PRO A 96 9.07 3.00 0.65
N LEU A 97 9.28 2.91 1.96
CA LEU A 97 8.24 3.20 2.94
C LEU A 97 7.73 4.66 2.86
N GLU A 98 8.58 5.60 2.43
CA GLU A 98 8.18 7.00 2.20
C GLU A 98 7.14 7.16 1.08
N LEU A 99 6.94 6.17 0.22
CA LEU A 99 5.90 6.21 -0.82
C LEU A 99 4.51 6.45 -0.24
N GLY A 100 4.19 5.92 0.94
CA GLY A 100 2.85 6.05 1.52
C GLY A 100 2.36 7.49 1.68
N PRO A 101 3.10 8.33 2.42
CA PRO A 101 2.80 9.76 2.51
C PRO A 101 2.72 10.49 1.17
N TYR A 102 3.69 10.28 0.27
CA TYR A 102 3.71 10.97 -1.02
C TYR A 102 2.54 10.55 -1.91
N LEU A 103 2.30 9.24 -2.04
CA LEU A 103 1.17 8.72 -2.81
C LEU A 103 -0.15 9.23 -2.25
N ARG A 104 -0.30 9.33 -0.92
CA ARG A 104 -1.52 9.88 -0.33
C ARG A 104 -1.73 11.35 -0.66
N LEU A 105 -0.67 12.17 -0.60
CA LEU A 105 -0.71 13.60 -0.91
C LEU A 105 -1.02 13.86 -2.39
N GLU A 106 -0.62 12.97 -3.29
CA GLU A 106 -0.92 13.09 -4.72
C GLU A 106 -2.28 12.52 -5.10
N TYR A 107 -2.73 11.45 -4.43
CA TYR A 107 -3.97 10.75 -4.79
C TYR A 107 -5.16 11.23 -3.94
N LEU A 108 -5.59 12.47 -4.10
CA LEU A 108 -6.64 13.05 -3.25
C LEU A 108 -8.07 12.68 -3.69
N ASP A 109 -8.23 12.16 -4.91
CA ASP A 109 -9.50 11.80 -5.53
C ASP A 109 -9.81 10.30 -5.43
N GLN A 110 -9.22 9.59 -4.46
CA GLN A 110 -9.56 8.19 -4.20
C GLN A 110 -11.09 8.03 -4.08
N PRO A 111 -11.69 7.05 -4.77
CA PRO A 111 -13.10 6.73 -4.61
C PRO A 111 -13.43 6.37 -3.15
N GLU A 112 -14.64 6.70 -2.73
CA GLU A 112 -15.15 6.35 -1.41
C GLU A 112 -15.16 4.82 -1.24
N GLY A 113 -14.50 4.32 -0.20
CA GLY A 113 -14.57 2.91 0.17
C GLY A 113 -15.90 2.59 0.85
N ASP A 114 -16.32 1.33 0.82
CA ASP A 114 -17.54 0.93 1.52
C ASP A 114 -17.39 1.17 3.04
N SER A 115 -18.42 1.81 3.61
CA SER A 115 -18.57 2.01 5.05
C SER A 115 -19.18 0.79 5.73
N GLY A 116 -19.65 -0.18 4.94
CA GLY A 116 -20.11 -1.49 5.37
C GLY A 116 -19.16 -2.03 6.43
N THR A 117 -19.72 -2.30 7.61
CA THR A 117 -18.99 -2.88 8.73
C THR A 117 -18.19 -4.05 8.18
N SER A 118 -16.85 -3.97 8.21
CA SER A 118 -15.99 -5.15 8.14
C SER A 118 -16.39 -6.03 9.31
N LEU A 119 -17.47 -6.80 9.15
CA LEU A 119 -17.99 -7.76 10.11
C LEU A 119 -17.00 -8.92 10.28
N GLN A 120 -15.99 -8.99 9.42
CA GLN A 120 -14.87 -9.90 9.52
C GLN A 120 -13.70 -9.10 10.11
N GLN A 121 -13.48 -9.28 11.41
CA GLN A 121 -12.21 -8.94 12.05
C GLN A 121 -11.09 -9.60 11.22
N HIS A 122 -9.97 -8.91 11.03
CA HIS A 122 -8.79 -9.41 10.30
C HIS A 122 -8.91 -9.45 8.76
N GLN A 123 -9.48 -8.43 8.12
CA GLN A 123 -9.39 -8.24 6.68
C GLN A 123 -8.96 -6.82 6.32
N ALA A 124 -8.32 -6.67 5.15
CA ALA A 124 -8.09 -5.34 4.60
C ALA A 124 -9.44 -4.65 4.36
N PRO A 125 -9.57 -3.35 4.68
CA PRO A 125 -10.84 -2.68 4.44
C PRO A 125 -11.16 -2.54 2.95
N THR A 126 -12.43 -2.64 2.59
CA THR A 126 -12.89 -2.42 1.21
C THR A 126 -12.43 -1.06 0.68
N GLY A 127 -11.89 -1.04 -0.54
CA GLY A 127 -11.37 0.16 -1.20
C GLY A 127 -10.03 0.65 -0.64
N SER A 128 -9.40 -0.11 0.26
CA SER A 128 -8.04 0.18 0.70
C SER A 128 -6.99 -0.23 -0.33
N MET A 129 -5.86 0.47 -0.33
CA MET A 129 -4.69 0.15 -1.15
C MET A 129 -3.47 -0.01 -0.24
N THR A 130 -3.01 -1.25 -0.07
CA THR A 130 -1.82 -1.57 0.72
C THR A 130 -0.57 -1.30 -0.09
N ILE A 131 0.42 -0.65 0.51
CA ILE A 131 1.70 -0.40 -0.14
C ILE A 131 2.64 -1.53 0.25
N ALA A 132 3.13 -2.28 -0.75
CA ALA A 132 4.07 -3.35 -0.51
C ALA A 132 5.43 -2.75 -0.13
N THR A 133 5.82 -2.83 1.13
CA THR A 133 7.09 -2.32 1.66
C THR A 133 7.81 -3.40 2.46
N GLU A 134 9.12 -3.24 2.63
CA GLU A 134 9.85 -3.99 3.66
C GLU A 134 9.35 -3.59 5.07
N ILE A 135 9.37 -4.54 6.00
CA ILE A 135 9.02 -4.30 7.41
C ILE A 135 10.18 -3.62 8.14
N LEU A 136 9.88 -2.71 9.06
CA LEU A 136 10.92 -2.06 9.88
C LEU A 136 11.46 -2.97 11.00
N THR A 137 10.68 -3.99 11.39
CA THR A 137 10.97 -4.92 12.47
C THR A 137 10.11 -6.18 12.37
N GLU A 138 10.64 -7.29 12.90
CA GLU A 138 9.92 -8.58 13.02
C GLU A 138 8.88 -8.58 14.17
N ASP A 139 8.84 -7.55 15.02
CA ASP A 139 7.83 -7.45 16.09
C ASP A 139 6.41 -7.39 15.50
N ASP A 140 5.58 -8.37 15.81
CA ASP A 140 4.19 -8.49 15.34
C ASP A 140 3.28 -7.41 15.90
N ASN A 141 3.66 -6.73 16.99
CA ASN A 141 2.90 -5.60 17.53
C ASN A 141 3.32 -4.25 16.94
N PHE A 142 4.29 -4.28 16.01
CA PHE A 142 4.73 -3.11 15.28
C PHE A 142 4.08 -3.07 13.88
N PRO A 143 3.64 -1.89 13.41
CA PRO A 143 3.02 -1.78 12.10
C PRO A 143 3.94 -2.24 10.96
N LYS A 144 3.40 -3.00 10.01
CA LYS A 144 4.19 -3.61 8.93
C LYS A 144 4.30 -2.73 7.68
N GLY A 145 3.43 -1.73 7.52
CA GLY A 145 3.45 -0.82 6.39
C GLY A 145 2.24 0.11 6.37
N PHE A 146 2.10 0.87 5.28
CA PHE A 146 0.99 1.80 5.08
C PHE A 146 -0.08 1.24 4.13
N TYR A 147 -1.32 1.69 4.31
CA TYR A 147 -2.36 1.62 3.32
C TYR A 147 -3.14 2.94 3.22
N LEU A 148 -3.66 3.21 2.03
CA LEU A 148 -4.52 4.34 1.74
C LEU A 148 -5.98 3.91 1.83
N ARG A 149 -6.84 4.76 2.40
CA ARG A 149 -8.29 4.54 2.40
C ARG A 149 -9.00 5.89 2.33
N ARG A 150 -10.16 5.92 1.69
CA ARG A 150 -11.13 6.99 1.87
C ARG A 150 -12.39 6.41 2.50
N ILE A 151 -12.84 7.01 3.59
CA ILE A 151 -14.06 6.60 4.30
C ILE A 151 -14.71 7.80 4.99
N ASN A 152 -16.03 7.90 4.91
CA ASN A 152 -16.83 9.02 5.39
C ASN A 152 -16.34 10.36 4.84
N ASP A 153 -15.98 10.40 3.55
CA ASP A 153 -15.39 11.57 2.88
C ASP A 153 -14.03 12.04 3.45
N GLU A 154 -13.42 11.26 4.33
CA GLU A 154 -12.11 11.55 4.90
C GLU A 154 -11.02 10.73 4.19
N LEU A 155 -9.88 11.39 3.92
CA LEU A 155 -8.70 10.73 3.36
C LEU A 155 -7.79 10.24 4.47
N TRP A 156 -7.49 8.96 4.45
CA TRP A 156 -6.66 8.30 5.43
C TRP A 156 -5.35 7.77 4.85
N LEU A 157 -4.29 7.91 5.63
CA LEU A 157 -3.05 7.15 5.52
C LEU A 157 -2.90 6.35 6.82
N ARG A 158 -3.09 5.04 6.76
CA ARG A 158 -3.12 4.19 7.94
C ARG A 158 -1.95 3.23 7.95
N GLY A 159 -1.43 2.93 9.12
CA GLY A 159 -0.60 1.75 9.35
C GLY A 159 -1.48 0.52 9.62
N TYR A 160 -0.95 -0.66 9.31
CA TYR A 160 -1.59 -1.95 9.64
C TYR A 160 -0.63 -2.86 10.39
N ILE A 161 -1.19 -3.79 11.16
CA ILE A 161 -0.49 -4.93 11.74
C ILE A 161 -1.01 -6.18 11.04
N ALA A 162 -0.09 -7.06 10.63
CA ALA A 162 -0.36 -8.39 10.13
C ALA A 162 0.84 -9.27 10.48
N ASP A 163 0.59 -10.51 10.90
CA ASP A 163 1.64 -11.52 10.97
C ASP A 163 1.90 -12.10 9.57
N ASP A 164 2.88 -12.99 9.47
CA ASP A 164 3.24 -13.68 8.22
C ASP A 164 2.23 -14.77 7.82
N LEU A 165 1.33 -15.15 8.73
CA LEU A 165 0.26 -16.13 8.52
C LEU A 165 -1.03 -15.49 8.01
N HIS A 166 -1.17 -14.17 8.11
CA HIS A 166 -2.33 -13.43 7.64
C HIS A 166 -2.56 -13.63 6.14
N ILE A 167 -3.78 -14.05 5.78
CA ILE A 167 -4.20 -14.26 4.40
C ILE A 167 -4.93 -13.02 3.92
N TRP A 168 -4.37 -12.38 2.89
CA TRP A 168 -5.03 -11.30 2.17
C TRP A 168 -6.07 -11.86 1.21
N ASN A 169 -7.22 -11.20 1.13
CA ASN A 169 -8.29 -11.61 0.24
C ASN A 169 -7.89 -11.40 -1.22
N PRO A 170 -8.44 -12.20 -2.16
CA PRO A 170 -8.16 -12.05 -3.59
C PRO A 170 -8.48 -10.64 -4.15
N ASN A 171 -9.39 -9.91 -3.52
CA ASN A 171 -9.78 -8.55 -3.93
C ASN A 171 -8.97 -7.45 -3.24
N ASP A 172 -8.04 -7.78 -2.34
CA ASP A 172 -7.23 -6.77 -1.67
C ASP A 172 -6.22 -6.18 -2.66
N HIS A 173 -6.09 -4.85 -2.66
CA HIS A 173 -5.23 -4.12 -3.59
C HIS A 173 -3.85 -3.91 -3.01
N PHE A 174 -2.82 -4.25 -3.78
CA PHE A 174 -1.43 -3.97 -3.46
C PHE A 174 -0.81 -3.01 -4.47
N VAL A 175 0.04 -2.12 -3.95
CA VAL A 175 0.87 -1.20 -4.74
C VAL A 175 2.32 -1.69 -4.70
N PHE A 176 2.90 -1.91 -5.87
CA PHE A 176 4.32 -2.25 -6.06
C PHE A 176 5.02 -1.19 -6.92
N CYS A 177 6.35 -1.18 -6.86
CA CYS A 177 7.17 -0.42 -7.81
C CYS A 177 7.37 -1.21 -9.10
N LEU A 178 7.31 -0.51 -10.23
CA LEU A 178 7.77 -1.02 -11.51
C LEU A 178 9.27 -0.78 -11.62
N THR A 179 10.04 -1.84 -11.84
CA THR A 179 11.46 -1.72 -12.15
C THR A 179 11.64 -0.81 -13.36
N LYS A 180 12.50 0.20 -13.26
CA LYS A 180 13.02 0.86 -14.47
C LYS A 180 13.82 -0.23 -15.20
N LYS A 181 13.32 -0.73 -16.33
CA LYS A 181 14.22 -1.38 -17.30
C LYS A 181 15.28 -0.33 -17.65
N LEU A 182 16.49 -0.53 -17.12
CA LEU A 182 17.70 0.16 -17.55
C LEU A 182 17.93 -0.14 -19.04
#